data_AF-A0A7C3LFJ3-F1
#
_entry.id   AF-A0A7C3LFJ3-F1
#
_cell.length_a   1.000
_cell.length_b   1.000
_cell.length_c   1.000
_cell.angle_alpha   90.00
_cell.angle_beta   90.00
_cell.angle_gamma   90.00
#
_symmetry.space_group_name_H-M   'P 1'
#
loop_
_entity.id
_entity.type
_entity.pdbx_description
1 polymer ?
#
loop_
_entity_poly.entity_id
_entity_poly.type
_entity_poly.pdbx_seq_one_letter_code
_entity_poly.pdbx_strand_id
1 'polypeptide(L)'
;MSLTSTAYKEAETYPDYRRNFTAGWVHGAFFQMSSAFGNIQTVLPAFVTFLTPSTVVIGLMATIQGVGEIIPQLFTAHLIDGKPRKKNYLLGIITWRWIAWALLAWLTFKYGVTRPGLVLAVLIILFGSFS
;
A
#
# COMPACT_ATOMS: atom_id res chain seq x y z
N MET A 1 33.69 -1.63 9.35
CA MET A 1 32.95 -2.90 9.54
C MET A 1 32.66 -3.23 11.02
N SER A 2 32.63 -2.24 11.95
CA SER A 2 32.31 -2.51 13.38
C SER A 2 30.99 -1.91 13.86
N LEU A 3 30.52 -0.81 13.27
CA LEU A 3 29.30 -0.10 13.69
C LEU A 3 28.01 -0.90 13.49
N THR A 4 27.94 -1.73 12.45
CA THR A 4 26.80 -2.62 12.19
C THR A 4 26.68 -3.71 13.26
N SER A 5 27.79 -4.33 13.68
CA SER A 5 27.78 -5.43 14.66
C SER A 5 27.27 -4.98 16.04
N THR A 6 27.65 -3.77 16.48
CA THR A 6 27.19 -3.22 17.76
C THR A 6 25.69 -2.87 17.73
N ALA A 7 25.20 -2.27 16.64
CA ALA A 7 23.79 -1.95 16.49
C ALA A 7 22.90 -3.21 16.43
N TYR A 8 23.35 -4.29 15.77
CA TYR A 8 22.65 -5.57 15.78
C TYR A 8 22.59 -6.20 17.17
N LYS A 9 23.69 -6.13 17.94
CA LYS A 9 23.72 -6.64 19.32
C LYS A 9 22.79 -5.86 20.25
N GLU A 10 22.75 -4.53 20.14
CA GLU A 10 21.80 -3.69 20.89
C GLU A 10 20.35 -3.99 20.51
N ALA A 11 20.08 -4.24 19.23
CA ALA A 11 18.74 -4.61 18.77
C ALA A 11 18.28 -5.97 19.32
N GLU A 12 19.18 -6.95 19.40
CA GLU A 12 18.88 -8.29 19.94
C GLU A 12 18.55 -8.25 21.45
N THR A 13 19.07 -7.27 22.18
CA THR A 13 18.76 -7.05 23.61
C THR A 13 17.32 -6.61 23.90
N TYR A 14 16.53 -6.17 22.91
CA TYR A 14 15.12 -5.84 23.15
C TYR A 14 14.30 -7.12 23.34
N PRO A 15 13.47 -7.22 24.40
CA PRO A 15 12.75 -8.46 24.76
C PRO A 15 11.81 -8.99 23.66
N ASP A 16 11.39 -8.12 22.74
CA ASP A 16 10.50 -8.45 21.62
C ASP A 16 11.21 -8.55 20.25
N TYR A 17 12.54 -8.49 20.20
CA TYR A 17 13.28 -8.38 18.94
C TYR A 17 12.97 -9.51 17.94
N ARG A 18 13.09 -10.78 18.36
CA ARG A 18 12.84 -11.94 17.49
C ARG A 18 11.39 -11.99 16.98
N ARG A 19 10.43 -11.63 17.83
CA ARG A 19 9.00 -11.58 17.49
C ARG A 19 8.73 -10.49 16.45
N ASN A 20 9.27 -9.29 16.70
CA ASN A 20 9.10 -8.14 15.80
C ASN A 20 9.80 -8.37 14.46
N PHE A 21 10.99 -8.98 14.46
CA PHE A 21 11.72 -9.35 13.25
C PHE A 21 10.91 -10.35 12.42
N THR A 22 10.44 -11.44 13.04
CA THR A 22 9.64 -12.46 12.35
C THR A 22 8.35 -11.87 11.79
N ALA A 23 7.65 -11.05 12.59
CA ALA A 23 6.43 -10.37 12.13
C ALA A 23 6.70 -9.42 10.95
N GLY A 24 7.79 -8.66 10.99
CA GLY A 24 8.20 -7.78 9.90
C GLY A 24 8.56 -8.55 8.63
N TRP A 25 9.28 -9.66 8.77
CA TRP A 25 9.66 -10.53 7.65
C TRP A 25 8.44 -11.16 6.98
N VAL A 26 7.53 -11.74 7.78
CA VAL A 26 6.26 -12.30 7.27
C VAL A 26 5.43 -11.23 6.58
N HIS A 27 5.27 -10.06 7.21
CA HIS A 27 4.55 -8.93 6.61
C HIS A 27 5.19 -8.50 5.27
N GLY A 28 6.53 -8.40 5.21
CA GLY A 28 7.24 -8.05 3.98
C GLY A 28 7.02 -9.07 2.86
N ALA A 29 7.06 -10.36 3.16
CA ALA A 29 6.80 -11.42 2.18
C ALA A 29 5.38 -11.34 1.61
N PHE A 30 4.37 -11.19 2.47
CA PHE A 30 2.98 -11.04 2.02
C PHE A 30 2.73 -9.72 1.29
N PHE A 31 3.38 -8.64 1.71
CA PHE A 31 3.31 -7.36 1.00
C PHE A 31 3.85 -7.49 -0.43
N GLN A 32 5.02 -8.12 -0.62
CA GLN A 32 5.59 -8.33 -1.96
C GLN A 32 4.74 -9.28 -2.81
N MET A 33 4.16 -10.31 -2.21
CA MET A 33 3.23 -11.18 -2.91
C MET A 33 1.97 -10.43 -3.35
N SER A 34 1.40 -9.61 -2.46
CA SER A 34 0.24 -8.77 -2.75
C SER A 34 0.54 -7.73 -3.83
N SER A 35 1.74 -7.14 -3.85
CA SER A 35 2.10 -6.12 -4.85
C SER A 35 2.18 -6.70 -6.26
N ALA A 36 2.46 -8.01 -6.40
CA ALA A 36 2.39 -8.69 -7.69
C ALA A 36 0.94 -8.72 -8.25
N PHE A 37 -0.05 -8.97 -7.39
CA PHE A 37 -1.47 -8.91 -7.79
C PHE A 37 -1.96 -7.49 -8.09
N GLY A 38 -1.35 -6.48 -7.47
CA GLY A 38 -1.66 -5.07 -7.71
C GLY A 38 -0.70 -4.36 -8.68
N ASN A 39 0.03 -5.11 -9.52
CA ASN A 39 1.11 -4.54 -10.31
C ASN A 39 0.62 -3.43 -11.26
N ILE A 40 1.23 -2.25 -11.16
CA ILE A 40 0.86 -1.04 -11.92
C ILE A 40 1.26 -1.08 -13.38
N GLN A 41 2.27 -1.84 -13.74
CA GLN A 41 2.70 -1.93 -15.13
C GLN A 41 1.81 -2.88 -15.95
N THR A 42 1.17 -3.85 -15.30
CA THR A 42 0.51 -4.96 -16.01
C THR A 42 -0.92 -5.21 -15.53
N VAL A 43 -1.13 -5.49 -14.25
CA VAL A 43 -2.43 -5.93 -13.73
C VAL A 43 -3.42 -4.79 -13.64
N LEU A 44 -3.03 -3.64 -13.08
CA LEU A 44 -3.95 -2.50 -12.94
C LEU A 44 -4.36 -1.88 -14.27
N PRO A 45 -3.45 -1.64 -15.25
CA PRO A 45 -3.86 -1.16 -16.57
C PRO A 45 -4.83 -2.13 -17.26
N ALA A 46 -4.57 -3.44 -17.19
CA ALA A 46 -5.47 -4.46 -17.72
C ALA A 46 -6.81 -4.50 -16.97
N PHE A 47 -6.82 -4.26 -15.66
CA PHE A 47 -8.06 -4.16 -14.90
C PHE A 47 -8.90 -2.94 -15.32
N VAL A 48 -8.24 -1.79 -15.52
CA VAL A 48 -8.91 -0.53 -15.91
C VAL A 48 -9.48 -0.62 -17.32
N THR A 49 -8.87 -1.37 -18.25
CA THR A 49 -9.44 -1.56 -19.61
C THR A 49 -10.77 -2.31 -19.59
N PHE A 50 -11.03 -3.15 -18.58
CA PHE A 50 -12.34 -3.77 -18.37
C PHE A 50 -13.38 -2.80 -17.80
N LEU A 51 -12.96 -1.69 -17.19
CA LEU A 51 -13.85 -0.68 -16.59
C LEU A 51 -14.12 0.50 -17.52
N THR A 52 -13.19 0.83 -18.43
CA THR A 52 -13.35 1.95 -19.36
C THR A 52 -12.59 1.74 -20.67
N PRO A 53 -13.16 2.15 -21.82
CA PRO A 53 -12.45 2.16 -23.09
C PRO A 53 -11.49 3.36 -23.23
N SER A 54 -11.47 4.31 -22.27
CA SER A 54 -10.68 5.53 -22.39
C SER A 54 -9.18 5.28 -22.11
N THR A 55 -8.38 5.38 -23.16
CA THR A 55 -6.90 5.30 -23.08
C THR A 55 -6.30 6.42 -22.22
N VAL A 56 -6.94 7.59 -22.19
CA VAL A 56 -6.53 8.72 -21.34
C VAL A 56 -6.63 8.35 -19.87
N VAL A 57 -7.73 7.71 -19.44
CA VAL A 57 -7.92 7.31 -18.04
C VAL A 57 -6.93 6.21 -17.64
N ILE A 58 -6.66 5.26 -18.54
CA ILE A 58 -5.65 4.21 -18.32
C ILE A 58 -4.25 4.82 -18.12
N GLY A 59 -3.88 5.83 -18.93
CA GLY A 59 -2.61 6.54 -18.76
C GLY A 59 -2.55 7.37 -17.47
N LEU A 60 -3.62 8.12 -17.17
CA LEU A 60 -3.71 8.93 -15.95
C LEU A 60 -3.62 8.08 -14.68
N MET A 61 -4.14 6.86 -14.71
CA MET A 61 -4.07 5.92 -13.60
C MET A 61 -2.62 5.64 -13.16
N ALA A 62 -1.69 5.49 -14.10
CA ALA A 62 -0.28 5.28 -13.77
C ALA A 62 0.32 6.50 -13.06
N THR A 63 0.00 7.71 -13.52
CA THR A 63 0.44 8.96 -12.90
C THR A 63 -0.15 9.15 -11.51
N ILE A 64 -1.46 8.91 -11.35
CA ILE A 64 -2.15 9.03 -10.06
C ILE A 64 -1.55 8.07 -9.06
N GLN A 65 -1.23 6.85 -9.49
CA GLN A 65 -0.58 5.90 -8.59
C GLN A 65 0.82 6.37 -8.18
N GLY A 66 1.67 6.79 -9.11
CA GLY A 66 3.02 7.25 -8.75
C GLY A 66 3.01 8.46 -7.80
N VAL A 67 2.02 9.36 -7.96
CA VAL A 67 1.79 10.45 -7.02
C VAL A 67 1.26 9.93 -5.68
N GLY A 68 0.34 8.98 -5.72
CA GLY A 68 -0.24 8.31 -4.55
C GLY A 68 0.77 7.51 -3.74
N GLU A 69 1.86 7.04 -4.36
CA GLU A 69 3.04 6.43 -3.71
C GLU A 69 3.84 7.42 -2.88
N ILE A 70 4.13 8.58 -3.46
CA ILE A 70 5.12 9.48 -2.89
C ILE A 70 4.49 10.44 -1.89
N ILE A 71 3.36 11.05 -2.25
CA ILE A 71 2.79 12.17 -1.49
C ILE A 71 2.31 11.73 -0.10
N PRO A 72 1.44 10.72 0.04
CA PRO A 72 0.96 10.28 1.35
C PRO A 72 2.10 9.78 2.24
N GLN A 73 3.11 9.11 1.66
CA GLN A 73 4.27 8.65 2.40
C GLN A 73 5.10 9.82 2.94
N LEU A 74 5.30 10.89 2.17
CA LEU A 74 6.02 12.09 2.60
C LEU A 74 5.30 12.82 3.75
N PHE A 75 3.98 13.01 3.61
CA PHE A 75 3.15 13.61 4.68
C PHE A 75 3.16 12.76 5.94
N THR A 76 3.00 11.45 5.78
CA THR A 76 3.03 10.49 6.89
C THR A 76 4.37 10.53 7.62
N ALA A 77 5.48 10.55 6.89
CA ALA A 77 6.82 10.61 7.48
C ALA A 77 6.97 11.85 8.36
N HIS A 78 6.51 13.01 7.86
CA HIS A 78 6.51 14.26 8.62
C HIS A 78 5.59 14.20 9.86
N LEU A 79 4.38 13.66 9.74
CA LEU A 79 3.41 13.58 10.86
C LEU A 79 3.87 12.65 12.00
N ILE A 80 4.63 11.62 11.67
CA ILE A 80 5.13 10.62 12.62
C ILE A 80 6.49 11.04 13.21
N ASP A 81 7.15 12.05 12.63
CA ASP A 81 8.43 12.53 13.13
C ASP A 81 8.28 13.10 14.55
N GLY A 82 9.25 12.79 15.42
CA GLY A 82 9.19 13.16 16.84
C GLY A 82 8.14 12.46 17.72
N LYS A 83 7.29 11.55 17.19
CA LYS A 83 6.33 10.80 18.02
C LYS A 83 7.03 9.72 18.87
N PRO A 84 6.71 9.61 20.18
CA PRO A 84 7.33 8.63 21.07
C PRO A 84 6.95 7.17 20.74
N ARG A 85 5.82 6.93 20.07
CA ARG A 85 5.36 5.59 19.65
C ARG A 85 4.85 5.60 18.20
N LYS A 86 5.70 5.18 17.26
CA LYS A 86 5.37 5.10 15.82
C LYS A 86 4.49 3.90 15.44
N LYS A 87 4.46 2.86 16.28
CA LYS A 87 3.75 1.60 16.02
C LYS A 87 2.26 1.77 15.73
N ASN A 88 1.56 2.63 16.48
CA ASN A 88 0.11 2.80 16.33
C ASN A 88 -0.24 3.45 14.98
N TYR A 89 0.55 4.42 14.55
CA TYR A 89 0.40 5.06 13.24
C TYR A 89 0.68 4.08 12.10
N LEU A 90 1.76 3.29 12.21
CA LEU A 90 2.09 2.26 11.23
C LEU A 90 0.95 1.23 11.08
N LEU A 91 0.43 0.72 12.20
CA LEU A 91 -0.69 -0.22 12.17
C LEU A 91 -1.96 0.40 11.60
N GLY A 92 -2.24 1.67 11.90
CA GLY A 92 -3.36 2.41 11.32
C GLY A 92 -3.29 2.50 9.80
N ILE A 93 -2.12 2.82 9.25
CA ILE A 93 -1.90 2.94 7.80
C ILE A 93 -1.98 1.57 7.11
N ILE A 94 -1.38 0.53 7.71
CA ILE A 94 -1.48 -0.84 7.19
C ILE A 94 -2.95 -1.29 7.16
N THR A 95 -3.69 -1.02 8.24
CA THR A 95 -5.11 -1.37 8.34
C THR A 95 -5.95 -0.62 7.32
N TRP A 96 -5.71 0.69 7.15
CA TRP A 96 -6.37 1.50 6.13
C TRP A 96 -6.18 0.93 4.73
N ARG A 97 -4.94 0.55 4.39
CA ARG A 97 -4.63 -0.03 3.08
C ARG A 97 -5.31 -1.38 2.86
N TRP A 98 -5.40 -2.20 3.91
CA TRP A 98 -6.11 -3.48 3.84
C TRP A 98 -7.62 -3.28 3.63
N ILE A 99 -8.23 -2.33 4.35
CA ILE A 99 -9.64 -1.95 4.17
C ILE A 99 -9.89 -1.44 2.76
N ALA A 100 -8.98 -0.62 2.22
CA ALA A 100 -9.13 -0.08 0.87
C ALA A 100 -9.12 -1.16 -0.21
N TRP A 101 -8.18 -2.11 -0.14
CA TRP A 101 -8.14 -3.25 -1.05
C TRP A 101 -9.37 -4.15 -0.91
N ALA A 102 -9.84 -4.40 0.32
CA ALA A 102 -11.05 -5.17 0.58
C ALA A 102 -12.31 -4.49 0.02
N LEU A 103 -12.42 -3.16 0.21
CA LEU A 103 -13.51 -2.36 -0.34
C LEU A 103 -13.50 -2.39 -1.87
N LEU A 104 -12.33 -2.22 -2.48
CA LEU A 104 -12.18 -2.28 -3.93
C LEU A 104 -12.61 -3.66 -4.45
N ALA A 105 -12.10 -4.75 -3.87
CA ALA A 105 -12.48 -6.11 -4.25
C ALA A 105 -13.99 -6.35 -4.14
N TRP A 106 -14.61 -5.91 -3.03
CA TRP A 106 -16.05 -6.04 -2.82
C TRP A 106 -16.87 -5.25 -3.85
N LEU A 107 -16.47 -4.00 -4.14
CA LEU A 107 -17.14 -3.18 -5.15
C LEU A 107 -16.96 -3.73 -6.56
N THR A 108 -15.77 -4.24 -6.91
CA THR A 108 -15.53 -4.89 -8.19
C THR A 108 -16.40 -6.13 -8.34
N PHE A 109 -16.47 -6.99 -7.32
CA PHE A 109 -17.31 -8.19 -7.33
C PHE A 109 -18.80 -7.85 -7.53
N LYS A 110 -19.28 -6.81 -6.83
CA LYS A 110 -20.70 -6.45 -6.86
C LYS A 110 -21.11 -5.61 -8.07
N TYR A 111 -20.23 -4.72 -8.53
CA TYR A 111 -20.56 -3.66 -9.49
C TYR A 111 -19.62 -3.55 -10.69
N GLY A 112 -18.63 -4.42 -10.82
CA GLY A 112 -17.65 -4.36 -11.91
C GLY A 112 -18.28 -4.33 -13.30
N VAL A 113 -19.37 -5.09 -13.51
CA VAL A 113 -20.10 -5.15 -14.78
C VAL A 113 -21.25 -4.14 -14.84
N THR A 114 -21.96 -3.93 -13.74
CA THR A 114 -23.20 -3.13 -13.74
C THR A 114 -22.95 -1.64 -13.58
N ARG A 115 -21.88 -1.24 -12.88
CA ARG A 115 -21.52 0.17 -12.64
C ARG A 115 -19.99 0.35 -12.68
N PRO A 116 -19.33 0.06 -13.81
CA PRO A 116 -17.87 0.12 -13.91
C PRO A 116 -17.28 1.49 -13.57
N GLY A 117 -18.01 2.58 -13.89
CA GLY A 117 -17.60 3.95 -13.54
C GLY A 117 -17.48 4.19 -12.03
N LEU A 118 -18.33 3.56 -11.20
CA LEU A 118 -18.22 3.65 -9.74
C LEU A 118 -16.96 2.95 -9.24
N VAL A 119 -16.70 1.74 -9.74
CA VAL A 119 -15.52 0.95 -9.37
C VAL A 119 -14.25 1.71 -9.77
N LEU A 120 -14.24 2.30 -10.96
CA LEU A 120 -13.14 3.12 -11.45
C LEU A 120 -12.90 4.38 -10.61
N ALA A 121 -13.96 5.10 -10.24
CA ALA A 121 -13.86 6.29 -9.40
C ALA A 121 -13.28 5.94 -8.01
N VAL A 122 -13.76 4.86 -7.40
CA VAL A 122 -13.25 4.40 -6.10
C VAL A 122 -11.79 3.95 -6.24
N LEU A 123 -11.45 3.21 -7.30
CA LEU A 123 -10.07 2.81 -7.58
C LEU A 123 -9.14 4.03 -7.67
N ILE A 124 -9.51 5.06 -8.43
CA ILE A 124 -8.73 6.30 -8.55
C ILE A 124 -8.52 6.98 -7.19
N ILE A 125 -9.60 7.14 -6.42
CA ILE A 125 -9.54 7.81 -5.10
C ILE A 125 -8.63 7.04 -4.14
N LEU A 126 -8.81 5.72 -4.09
CA LEU A 126 -8.04 4.86 -3.21
C LEU A 126 -6.55 4.89 -3.57
N PHE A 127 -6.21 4.67 -4.84
CA PHE A 127 -4.82 4.68 -5.28
C PHE A 127 -4.15 6.05 -5.18
N GLY A 128 -4.88 7.16 -5.30
CA GLY A 128 -4.33 8.49 -5.03
C GLY A 128 -4.06 8.76 -3.54
N SER A 129 -4.65 7.99 -2.63
CA SER A 129 -4.63 8.29 -1.18
C SER A 129 -3.60 7.50 -0.37
N PHE A 130 -3.23 6.29 -0.80
CA PHE A 130 -2.37 5.39 0.00
C PHE A 130 -1.42 4.52 -0.83
N SER A 131 -1.41 4.67 -2.16
CA SER A 131 -0.58 3.77 -2.98
C SER A 131 0.88 3.85 -2.56
#